data_AF-A0A963VUT6-F1
#
_entry.id   AF-A0A963VUT6-F1
#
_cell.length_a   1.000
_cell.length_b   1.000
_cell.length_c   1.000
_cell.angle_alpha   90.00
_cell.angle_beta   90.00
_cell.angle_gamma   90.00
#
_symmetry.space_group_name_H-M   'P 1'
#
loop_
_entity.id
_entity.type
_entity.pdbx_description
1 polymer ?
#
loop_
_entity_poly.entity_id
_entity_poly.type
_entity_poly.pdbx_seq_one_letter_code
_entity_poly.pdbx_strand_id
1 'polypeptide(L)'
;MMHNADRLPRWRAALVVARRDFVAVLFSRAFFFFLLGPLFPVVVAGMAGGLGHRVANEAGSPTIGVAMEAGQTDAMIAAGMDLAPRLGGALPTLVPLARLEAGEEYDATASLTHKPGNLAAVATGTPDAPILTGPSDAISRWEAPLALVAATAAGHGPGPYPTVSLAATATSGAKAKAGQIATAQGAQVLLFLLTM
;
A
#
# COMPACT_ATOMS: atom_id res chain seq x y z
N MET A 1 4.57 29.53 -77.13
CA MET A 1 5.26 30.24 -76.02
C MET A 1 4.79 29.63 -74.71
N MET A 2 5.58 28.71 -74.13
CA MET A 2 5.30 28.12 -72.82
C MET A 2 5.95 29.00 -71.75
N HIS A 3 5.18 29.44 -70.75
CA HIS A 3 5.69 30.15 -69.58
C HIS A 3 5.08 29.56 -68.30
N ASN A 4 5.92 28.78 -67.60
CA ASN A 4 5.97 28.50 -66.16
C ASN A 4 4.67 28.58 -65.34
N ALA A 5 3.95 27.46 -65.24
CA ALA A 5 2.89 27.25 -64.25
C ALA A 5 3.16 26.08 -63.28
N ASP A 6 4.42 25.70 -63.04
CA ASP A 6 4.78 24.46 -62.32
C ASP A 6 5.35 24.65 -60.90
N ARG A 7 5.28 25.85 -60.30
CA ARG A 7 5.85 26.08 -58.97
C ARG A 7 4.78 26.38 -57.93
N LEU A 8 4.69 25.50 -56.93
CA LEU A 8 3.89 25.71 -55.72
C LEU A 8 4.30 27.02 -55.02
N PRO A 9 3.35 27.78 -54.44
CA PRO A 9 3.69 28.92 -53.59
C PRO A 9 4.54 28.47 -52.40
N ARG A 10 5.51 29.30 -51.99
CA ARG A 10 6.60 28.91 -51.05
C ARG A 10 6.12 28.27 -49.75
N TRP A 11 5.00 28.72 -49.19
CA TRP A 11 4.43 28.14 -47.96
C TRP A 11 3.85 26.73 -48.17
N ARG A 12 3.26 26.46 -49.34
CA ARG A 12 2.78 25.10 -49.69
C ARG A 12 3.96 24.18 -49.93
N ALA A 13 4.99 24.66 -50.62
CA ALA A 13 6.23 23.91 -50.80
C ALA A 13 6.89 23.59 -49.44
N ALA A 14 6.95 24.56 -48.52
CA ALA A 14 7.47 24.36 -47.17
C ALA A 14 6.66 23.33 -46.36
N LEU A 15 5.32 23.39 -46.39
CA LEU A 15 4.46 22.41 -45.70
C LEU A 15 4.62 20.99 -46.26
N VAL A 16 4.80 20.84 -47.58
CA VAL A 16 5.01 19.53 -48.21
C VAL A 16 6.34 18.92 -47.73
N VAL A 17 7.42 19.70 -47.71
CA VAL A 17 8.73 19.26 -47.21
C VAL A 17 8.65 18.95 -45.71
N ALA A 18 8.07 19.83 -44.91
CA ALA A 18 7.91 19.64 -43.47
C ALA A 18 7.10 18.37 -43.15
N ARG A 19 6.01 18.10 -43.88
CA ARG A 19 5.20 16.88 -43.69
C ARG A 19 5.99 15.63 -44.05
N ARG A 20 6.71 15.64 -45.18
CA ARG A 20 7.52 14.51 -45.64
C ARG A 20 8.60 14.17 -44.61
N ASP A 21 9.35 15.18 -44.20
CA ASP A 21 10.49 14.99 -43.31
C ASP A 21 10.02 14.66 -41.89
N PHE A 22 8.93 15.25 -41.41
CA PHE A 22 8.32 14.88 -40.12
C PHE A 22 7.87 13.42 -40.09
N VAL A 23 7.15 12.96 -41.13
CA VAL A 23 6.72 11.54 -41.22
C VAL A 23 7.94 10.63 -41.31
N ALA A 24 8.96 10.99 -42.10
CA ALA A 24 10.18 10.21 -42.22
C ALA A 24 10.92 10.07 -40.89
N VAL A 25 10.98 11.13 -40.08
CA VAL A 25 11.62 11.12 -38.76
C VAL A 25 10.78 10.35 -37.75
N LEU A 26 9.49 10.66 -37.62
CA LEU A 26 8.59 10.07 -36.62
C LEU A 26 8.39 8.56 -36.80
N PHE A 27 8.37 8.09 -38.05
CA PHE A 27 8.25 6.66 -38.38
C PHE A 27 9.60 5.96 -38.57
N SER A 28 10.71 6.62 -38.25
CA SER A 28 12.03 5.98 -38.29
C SER A 28 12.24 5.06 -37.08
N ARG A 29 12.97 3.97 -37.28
CA ARG A 29 13.37 3.06 -36.19
C ARG A 29 14.16 3.79 -35.09
N ALA A 30 15.06 4.68 -35.48
CA ALA A 30 15.90 5.44 -34.56
C ALA A 30 15.06 6.34 -33.64
N PHE A 31 14.02 7.00 -34.18
CA PHE A 31 13.11 7.82 -33.37
C PHE A 31 12.33 7.00 -32.35
N PHE A 32 11.85 5.79 -32.71
CA PHE A 32 11.20 4.90 -31.73
C PHE A 32 12.15 4.51 -30.59
N PHE A 33 13.40 4.14 -30.88
CA PHE A 33 14.38 3.82 -29.82
C PHE A 33 14.75 5.04 -28.97
N PHE A 34 14.82 6.22 -29.58
CA PHE A 34 15.00 7.49 -28.86
C PHE A 34 13.85 7.76 -27.89
N LEU A 35 12.59 7.53 -28.29
CA LEU A 35 11.44 7.68 -27.39
C LEU A 35 11.38 6.59 -26.31
N LEU A 36 11.78 5.36 -26.67
CA LEU A 36 11.70 4.21 -25.77
C LEU A 36 12.77 4.25 -24.67
N GLY A 37 13.96 4.78 -24.94
CA GLY A 37 15.07 4.84 -23.99
C GLY A 37 14.69 5.54 -22.68
N PRO A 38 14.19 6.79 -22.71
CA PRO A 38 13.72 7.50 -21.52
C PRO A 38 12.44 6.91 -20.91
N LEU A 39 11.55 6.33 -21.71
CA LEU A 39 10.29 5.76 -21.21
C LEU A 39 10.50 4.42 -20.48
N PHE A 40 11.54 3.67 -20.83
CA PHE A 40 11.82 2.34 -20.29
C PHE A 40 11.93 2.33 -18.75
N PRO A 41 12.69 3.21 -18.08
CA PRO A 41 12.72 3.30 -16.61
C PRO A 41 11.35 3.52 -15.96
N VAL A 42 10.44 4.29 -16.59
CA VAL A 42 9.10 4.53 -16.05
C VAL A 42 8.26 3.26 -16.06
N VAL A 43 8.32 2.51 -17.16
CA VAL A 43 7.62 1.22 -17.29
C VAL A 43 8.14 0.23 -16.24
N VAL A 44 9.46 0.12 -16.10
CA VAL A 44 10.08 -0.76 -15.09
C VAL A 44 9.72 -0.33 -13.67
N ALA A 45 9.78 0.97 -13.35
CA ALA A 45 9.41 1.48 -12.03
C ALA A 45 7.91 1.24 -11.72
N GLY A 46 7.02 1.42 -12.70
CA GLY A 46 5.59 1.14 -12.53
C GLY A 46 5.30 -0.35 -12.29
N MET A 47 5.96 -1.23 -13.05
CA MET A 47 5.83 -2.68 -12.86
C MET A 47 6.45 -3.14 -11.53
N ALA A 48 7.63 -2.64 -11.18
CA ALA A 48 8.31 -2.95 -9.93
C ALA A 48 7.52 -2.45 -8.71
N GLY A 49 6.92 -1.27 -8.78
CA GLY A 49 6.03 -0.76 -7.73
C GLY A 49 4.78 -1.65 -7.55
N GLY A 50 4.14 -2.05 -8.65
CA GLY A 50 2.95 -2.91 -8.62
C GLY A 50 3.20 -4.35 -8.12
N LEU A 51 4.42 -4.87 -8.29
CA LEU A 51 4.85 -6.14 -7.70
C LEU A 51 5.30 -5.97 -6.24
N GLY A 52 6.04 -4.90 -5.94
CA GLY A 52 6.50 -4.59 -4.59
C GLY A 52 5.35 -4.44 -3.59
N HIS A 53 4.27 -3.76 -3.98
CA HIS A 53 3.07 -3.64 -3.15
C HIS A 53 2.34 -4.98 -2.94
N ARG A 54 2.35 -5.87 -3.93
CA ARG A 54 1.73 -7.20 -3.80
C ARG A 54 2.56 -8.13 -2.93
N VAL A 55 3.88 -8.17 -3.12
CA VAL A 55 4.78 -8.95 -2.27
C VAL A 55 4.77 -8.42 -0.83
N ALA A 56 4.69 -7.10 -0.61
CA ALA A 56 4.54 -6.54 0.74
C ALA A 56 3.22 -6.93 1.43
N ASN A 57 2.16 -7.21 0.66
CA ASN A 57 0.87 -7.65 1.18
C ASN A 57 0.73 -9.18 1.26
N GLU A 58 1.40 -9.93 0.37
CA GLU A 58 1.38 -11.41 0.28
C GLU A 58 2.47 -12.08 1.12
N ALA A 59 3.57 -11.39 1.45
CA ALA A 59 4.53 -11.81 2.46
C ALA A 59 3.93 -11.65 3.86
N GLY A 60 2.85 -12.40 4.09
CA GLY A 60 2.12 -12.60 5.32
C GLY A 60 1.57 -11.33 5.97
N SER A 61 0.26 -11.23 6.15
CA SER A 61 -0.32 -10.26 7.10
C SER A 61 0.28 -10.50 8.49
N PRO A 62 1.17 -9.62 9.00
CA PRO A 62 1.92 -9.85 10.24
C PRO A 62 1.00 -10.28 11.37
N THR A 63 1.34 -11.41 11.98
CA THR A 63 0.56 -12.03 13.05
C THR A 63 1.14 -11.64 14.40
N ILE A 64 0.28 -11.49 15.40
CA ILE A 64 0.69 -11.31 16.79
C ILE A 64 0.32 -12.58 17.55
N GLY A 65 1.31 -13.14 18.21
CA GLY A 65 1.12 -14.31 19.05
C GLY A 65 0.57 -13.90 20.40
N VAL A 66 -0.42 -14.61 20.92
CA VAL A 66 -0.97 -14.37 22.25
C VAL A 66 -0.60 -15.54 23.16
N ALA A 67 0.02 -15.22 24.29
CA ALA A 67 0.34 -16.16 25.35
C ALA A 67 -0.06 -15.55 26.68
N MET A 68 -1.29 -15.84 27.09
CA MET A 68 -1.88 -15.41 28.36
C MET A 68 -2.55 -16.63 29.03
N GLU A 69 -3.15 -16.43 30.20
CA GLU A 69 -4.04 -17.44 30.80
C GLU A 69 -5.09 -17.91 29.75
N ALA A 70 -5.46 -19.19 29.79
CA ALA A 70 -6.33 -19.80 28.77
C ALA A 70 -7.57 -18.96 28.41
N GLY A 71 -8.35 -18.52 29.43
CA GLY A 71 -9.54 -17.71 29.22
C GLY A 71 -9.25 -16.33 28.63
N GLN A 72 -8.13 -15.72 28.99
CA GLN A 72 -7.72 -14.41 28.50
C GLN A 72 -7.21 -14.49 27.06
N THR A 73 -6.48 -15.55 26.71
CA THR A 73 -6.04 -15.82 25.35
C THR A 73 -7.24 -15.97 24.42
N ASP A 74 -8.24 -16.76 24.82
CA ASP A 74 -9.45 -16.95 24.02
C ASP A 74 -10.28 -15.66 23.92
N ALA A 75 -10.35 -14.85 24.98
CA ALA A 75 -11.00 -13.54 24.95
C ALA A 75 -10.32 -12.56 23.98
N MET A 76 -8.99 -12.50 23.97
CA MET A 76 -8.21 -11.69 23.03
C MET A 76 -8.47 -12.09 21.58
N ILE A 77 -8.45 -13.39 21.29
CA ILE A 77 -8.70 -13.91 19.95
C ILE A 77 -10.13 -13.60 19.51
N ALA A 78 -11.12 -13.83 20.39
CA ALA A 78 -12.52 -13.54 20.10
C ALA A 78 -12.76 -12.05 19.82
N ALA A 79 -12.17 -11.16 20.63
CA ALA A 79 -12.24 -9.71 20.43
C ALA A 79 -11.60 -9.28 19.10
N GLY A 80 -10.43 -9.86 18.75
CA GLY A 80 -9.80 -9.63 17.46
C GLY A 80 -10.69 -10.06 16.28
N MET A 81 -11.34 -11.22 16.40
CA MET A 81 -12.27 -11.74 15.38
C MET A 81 -13.54 -10.89 15.23
N ASP A 82 -14.10 -10.35 16.31
CA ASP A 82 -15.28 -9.49 16.25
C ASP A 82 -14.97 -8.13 15.59
N LEU A 83 -13.77 -7.59 15.86
CA LEU A 83 -13.35 -6.31 15.30
C LEU A 83 -12.84 -6.40 13.86
N ALA A 84 -12.26 -7.54 13.44
CA ALA A 84 -11.62 -7.70 12.14
C ALA A 84 -12.52 -7.32 10.93
N PRO A 85 -13.80 -7.71 10.86
CA PRO A 85 -14.68 -7.31 9.75
C PRO A 85 -14.92 -5.80 9.65
N ARG A 86 -14.76 -5.07 10.76
CA ARG A 86 -15.04 -3.62 10.86
C ARG A 86 -13.81 -2.77 10.57
N LEU A 87 -12.64 -3.25 10.99
CA LEU A 87 -11.38 -2.53 10.89
C LEU A 87 -10.48 -3.02 9.74
N GLY A 88 -10.78 -4.18 9.16
CA GLY A 88 -10.04 -4.77 8.04
C GLY A 88 -8.55 -4.89 8.35
N GLY A 89 -7.70 -4.48 7.40
CA GLY A 89 -6.24 -4.56 7.52
C GLY A 89 -5.60 -3.64 8.57
N ALA A 90 -6.39 -2.88 9.33
CA ALA A 90 -5.88 -2.07 10.45
C ALA A 90 -5.63 -2.91 11.72
N LEU A 91 -6.18 -4.13 11.80
CA LEU A 91 -5.93 -5.05 12.90
C LEU A 91 -4.94 -6.15 12.51
N PRO A 92 -4.05 -6.53 13.44
CA PRO A 92 -3.21 -7.71 13.26
C PRO A 92 -4.05 -8.99 13.42
N THR A 93 -3.63 -10.07 12.75
CA THR A 93 -4.20 -11.38 13.03
C THR A 93 -3.62 -11.92 14.32
N LEU A 94 -4.47 -12.23 15.30
CA LEU A 94 -4.06 -12.82 16.57
C LEU A 94 -4.04 -14.34 16.48
N VAL A 95 -2.97 -14.97 16.96
CA VAL A 95 -2.83 -16.43 16.99
C VAL A 95 -2.46 -16.91 18.40
N PRO A 96 -3.06 -18.00 18.90
CA PRO A 96 -2.68 -18.54 20.20
C PRO A 96 -1.30 -19.20 20.10
N LEU A 97 -0.35 -18.74 20.91
CA LEU A 97 0.96 -19.39 21.05
C LEU A 97 0.99 -20.38 22.21
N ALA A 98 0.34 -20.02 23.31
CA ALA A 98 0.16 -20.84 24.50
C ALA A 98 -1.12 -20.41 25.23
N ARG A 99 -1.72 -21.36 25.94
CA ARG A 99 -2.78 -21.11 26.92
C ARG A 99 -2.17 -21.49 28.26
N LEU A 100 -1.84 -20.48 29.04
CA LEU A 100 -1.09 -20.62 30.28
C LEU A 100 -2.02 -20.98 31.44
N GLU A 101 -1.48 -21.67 32.43
CA GLU A 101 -2.08 -21.78 33.75
C GLU A 101 -1.90 -20.47 34.54
N ALA A 102 -2.71 -20.27 35.59
CA ALA A 102 -2.65 -19.06 36.39
C ALA A 102 -1.26 -18.88 37.04
N GLY A 103 -0.57 -17.80 36.69
CA GLY A 103 0.76 -17.46 37.21
C GLY A 103 1.92 -18.18 36.52
N GLU A 104 1.68 -18.92 35.44
CA GLU A 104 2.73 -19.49 34.60
C GLU A 104 3.48 -18.40 33.83
N GLU A 105 4.81 -18.41 33.89
CA GLU A 105 5.66 -17.48 33.15
C GLU A 105 5.83 -17.93 31.70
N TYR A 106 5.84 -16.98 30.76
CA TYR A 106 6.04 -17.25 29.34
C TYR A 106 7.18 -16.41 28.76
N ASP A 107 8.15 -17.06 28.12
CA ASP A 107 9.24 -16.38 27.42
C ASP A 107 8.81 -15.97 26.00
N ALA A 108 8.33 -14.73 25.92
CA ALA A 108 7.95 -14.08 24.66
C ALA A 108 9.16 -13.89 23.70
N THR A 109 10.36 -13.64 24.23
CA THR A 109 11.56 -13.37 23.41
C THR A 109 12.08 -14.65 22.77
N ALA A 110 12.10 -15.74 23.53
CA ALA A 110 12.44 -17.06 22.99
C ALA A 110 11.47 -17.46 21.87
N SER A 111 10.18 -17.18 22.03
CA SER A 111 9.14 -17.51 21.04
C SER A 111 9.34 -16.78 19.72
N LEU A 112 9.70 -15.49 19.76
CA LEU A 112 10.04 -14.70 18.56
C LEU A 112 11.28 -15.23 17.85
N THR A 113 12.25 -15.76 18.61
CA THR A 113 13.52 -16.25 18.07
C THR A 113 13.39 -17.67 17.49
N HIS A 114 12.62 -18.54 18.13
CA HIS A 114 12.57 -19.99 17.83
C HIS A 114 11.40 -20.41 16.93
N LYS A 115 10.35 -19.58 16.76
CA LYS A 115 9.27 -19.82 15.80
C LYS A 115 9.39 -18.84 14.62
N PRO A 116 10.37 -19.03 13.71
CA PRO A 116 10.45 -18.22 12.51
C PRO A 116 9.21 -18.48 11.65
N GLY A 117 8.38 -17.46 11.55
CA GLY A 117 7.14 -17.42 10.79
C GLY A 117 6.74 -15.96 10.64
N ASN A 118 5.50 -15.69 10.26
CA ASN A 118 5.02 -14.32 10.08
C ASN A 118 4.66 -13.62 11.42
N LEU A 119 5.39 -13.95 12.50
CA LEU A 119 5.14 -13.48 13.85
C LEU A 119 5.86 -12.15 14.05
N ALA A 120 5.11 -11.05 14.11
CA ALA A 120 5.67 -9.70 14.25
C ALA A 120 5.94 -9.32 15.71
N ALA A 121 5.13 -9.84 16.64
CA ALA A 121 5.24 -9.56 18.07
C ALA A 121 4.50 -10.64 18.88
N VAL A 122 4.74 -10.66 20.19
CA VAL A 122 4.05 -11.53 21.16
C VAL A 122 3.42 -10.68 22.26
N ALA A 123 2.13 -10.90 22.50
CA ALA A 123 1.36 -10.29 23.57
C ALA A 123 1.24 -11.26 24.75
N THR A 124 1.65 -10.82 25.93
CA THR A 124 1.55 -11.53 27.22
C THR A 124 0.85 -10.64 28.26
N GLY A 125 0.69 -11.14 29.50
CA GLY A 125 0.02 -10.41 30.58
C GLY A 125 -1.48 -10.67 30.62
N THR A 126 -2.28 -9.62 30.87
CA THR A 126 -3.74 -9.68 30.88
C THR A 126 -4.33 -8.65 29.92
N PRO A 127 -5.62 -8.76 29.52
CA PRO A 127 -6.25 -7.74 28.69
C PRO A 127 -6.29 -6.34 29.32
N ASP A 128 -6.28 -6.23 30.65
CA ASP A 128 -6.21 -4.95 31.36
C ASP A 128 -4.78 -4.36 31.41
N ALA A 129 -3.76 -5.22 31.37
CA ALA A 129 -2.36 -4.84 31.38
C ALA A 129 -1.56 -5.68 30.37
N PRO A 130 -1.80 -5.49 29.06
CA PRO A 130 -1.14 -6.28 28.04
C PRO A 130 0.32 -5.83 27.88
N ILE A 131 1.22 -6.80 27.70
CA ILE A 131 2.64 -6.56 27.46
C ILE A 131 2.95 -7.02 26.03
N LEU A 132 3.35 -6.08 25.17
CA LEU A 132 3.73 -6.39 23.80
C LEU A 132 5.26 -6.45 23.67
N THR A 133 5.77 -7.62 23.31
CA THR A 133 7.20 -7.88 23.09
C THR A 133 7.45 -8.05 21.59
N GLY A 134 8.41 -7.30 21.03
CA GLY A 134 8.79 -7.39 19.62
C GLY A 134 9.80 -6.31 19.20
N PRO A 135 10.18 -6.26 17.92
CA PRO A 135 10.95 -5.16 17.35
C PRO A 135 10.26 -3.79 17.55
N SER A 136 11.03 -2.71 17.65
CA SER A 136 10.50 -1.37 17.95
C SER A 136 9.49 -0.87 16.91
N ASP A 137 9.72 -1.17 15.64
CA ASP A 137 8.81 -0.84 14.54
C ASP A 137 7.50 -1.64 14.62
N ALA A 138 7.56 -2.91 15.04
CA ALA A 138 6.38 -3.73 15.28
C ALA A 138 5.59 -3.21 16.49
N ILE A 139 6.26 -2.85 17.59
CA ILE A 139 5.60 -2.28 18.78
C ILE A 139 4.87 -0.98 18.40
N SER A 140 5.56 -0.01 17.80
CA SER A 140 4.95 1.27 17.41
C SER A 140 3.78 1.11 16.44
N ARG A 141 3.80 0.08 15.58
CA ARG A 141 2.72 -0.20 14.63
C ARG A 141 1.52 -0.85 15.31
N TRP A 142 1.76 -1.76 16.25
CA TRP A 142 0.72 -2.66 16.76
C TRP A 142 0.21 -2.34 18.17
N GLU A 143 0.88 -1.46 18.90
CA GLU A 143 0.48 -1.05 20.25
C GLU A 143 -0.98 -0.57 20.31
N ALA A 144 -1.35 0.44 19.50
CA ALA A 144 -2.71 0.99 19.53
C ALA A 144 -3.80 0.00 19.03
N PRO A 145 -3.60 -0.72 17.90
CA PRO A 145 -4.51 -1.80 17.50
C PRO A 145 -4.68 -2.88 18.57
N LEU A 146 -3.59 -3.33 19.19
CA LEU A 146 -3.64 -4.36 20.23
C LEU A 146 -4.34 -3.85 21.49
N ALA A 147 -4.10 -2.60 21.89
CA ALA A 147 -4.79 -1.98 23.01
C ALA A 147 -6.31 -1.91 22.80
N LEU A 148 -6.77 -1.66 21.56
CA LEU A 148 -8.20 -1.71 21.22
C LEU A 148 -8.78 -3.12 21.37
N VAL A 149 -8.04 -4.15 20.91
CA VAL A 149 -8.45 -5.54 21.08
C VAL A 149 -8.48 -5.91 22.56
N ALA A 150 -7.45 -5.54 23.32
CA ALA A 150 -7.34 -5.80 24.75
C ALA A 150 -8.46 -5.12 25.55
N ALA A 151 -8.78 -3.86 25.25
CA ALA A 151 -9.92 -3.17 25.85
C ALA A 151 -11.25 -3.88 25.55
N THR A 152 -11.43 -4.38 24.32
CA THR A 152 -12.63 -5.12 23.94
C THR A 152 -12.70 -6.48 24.65
N ALA A 153 -11.58 -7.19 24.75
CA ALA A 153 -11.48 -8.46 25.47
C ALA A 153 -11.72 -8.31 26.99
N ALA A 154 -11.28 -7.19 27.58
CA ALA A 154 -11.54 -6.82 28.97
C ALA A 154 -12.99 -6.37 29.23
N GLY A 155 -13.83 -6.24 28.19
CA GLY A 155 -15.20 -5.75 28.31
C GLY A 155 -15.33 -4.23 28.41
N HIS A 156 -14.24 -3.48 28.18
CA HIS A 156 -14.22 -2.02 28.08
C HIS A 156 -14.59 -1.50 26.67
N GLY A 157 -14.88 -2.41 25.73
CA GLY A 157 -15.31 -2.06 24.39
C GLY A 157 -16.68 -1.36 24.36
N PRO A 158 -17.01 -0.63 23.27
CA PRO A 158 -18.37 -0.15 23.08
C PRO A 158 -19.35 -1.34 23.08
N GLY A 159 -20.54 -1.14 23.64
CA GLY A 159 -21.61 -2.15 23.62
C GLY A 159 -22.14 -2.39 22.20
N PRO A 160 -23.47 -2.33 21.94
CA PRO A 160 -23.97 -2.49 20.58
C PRO A 160 -23.44 -1.36 19.68
N TYR A 161 -22.71 -1.72 18.64
CA TYR A 161 -22.24 -0.76 17.64
C TYR A 161 -23.43 -0.08 16.95
N PRO A 162 -23.48 1.25 16.91
CA PRO A 162 -24.55 1.95 16.20
C PRO A 162 -24.45 1.69 14.69
N THR A 163 -25.61 1.59 14.04
CA THR A 163 -25.66 1.46 12.58
C THR A 163 -25.27 2.80 11.94
N VAL A 164 -24.21 2.81 11.13
CA VAL A 164 -23.76 4.00 10.40
C VAL A 164 -24.56 4.12 9.10
N SER A 165 -25.32 5.21 8.96
CA SER A 165 -26.00 5.52 7.69
C SER A 165 -24.99 6.06 6.68
N LEU A 166 -25.01 5.52 5.46
CA LEU A 166 -24.06 5.88 4.41
C LEU A 166 -24.69 6.91 3.46
N ALA A 167 -24.11 8.11 3.42
CA ALA A 167 -24.46 9.16 2.46
C ALA A 167 -23.28 9.41 1.52
N ALA A 168 -23.23 8.67 0.40
CA ALA A 168 -22.12 8.76 -0.55
C ALA A 168 -22.14 10.09 -1.32
N THR A 169 -20.98 10.75 -1.44
CA THR A 169 -20.79 11.90 -2.33
C THR A 169 -19.87 11.51 -3.49
N ALA A 170 -20.12 12.08 -4.68
CA ALA A 170 -19.33 11.76 -5.88
C ALA A 170 -17.85 12.19 -5.77
N THR A 171 -17.58 13.25 -4.99
CA THR A 171 -16.25 13.79 -4.79
C THR A 171 -16.06 14.34 -3.37
N SER A 172 -14.80 14.52 -2.99
CA SER A 172 -14.37 15.18 -1.76
C SER A 172 -13.13 16.03 -2.05
N GLY A 173 -12.88 17.05 -1.23
CA GLY A 173 -11.65 17.86 -1.36
C GLY A 173 -10.38 17.00 -1.27
N ALA A 174 -10.39 15.94 -0.47
CA ALA A 174 -9.29 14.97 -0.38
C ALA A 174 -9.06 14.22 -1.70
N LYS A 175 -10.12 13.72 -2.34
CA LYS A 175 -10.04 13.02 -3.64
C LYS A 175 -9.57 13.97 -4.75
N ALA A 176 -10.08 15.20 -4.76
CA ALA A 176 -9.66 16.24 -5.71
C ALA A 176 -8.17 16.58 -5.54
N LYS A 177 -7.69 16.78 -4.30
CA LYS A 177 -6.29 17.08 -4.00
C LYS A 177 -5.36 15.91 -4.39
N ALA A 178 -5.75 14.67 -4.08
CA ALA A 178 -4.98 13.49 -4.48
C ALA A 178 -4.86 13.40 -6.02
N GLY A 179 -5.94 13.65 -6.75
CA GLY A 179 -5.93 13.70 -8.21
C GLY A 179 -5.04 14.81 -8.78
N GLN A 180 -5.02 15.98 -8.15
CA GLN A 180 -4.12 17.08 -8.52
C GLN A 180 -2.65 16.73 -8.31
N ILE A 181 -2.31 16.11 -7.16
CA ILE A 181 -0.94 15.66 -6.87
C ILE A 181 -0.49 14.60 -7.89
N ALA A 182 -1.34 13.62 -8.19
CA ALA A 182 -1.03 12.60 -9.19
C ALA A 182 -0.78 13.21 -10.57
N THR A 183 -1.64 14.16 -10.99
CA THR A 183 -1.45 14.89 -12.25
C THR A 183 -0.15 15.70 -12.26
N ALA A 184 0.17 16.39 -11.15
CA ALA A 184 1.40 17.18 -11.04
C ALA A 184 2.66 16.30 -11.12
N GLN A 185 2.67 15.16 -10.43
CA GLN A 185 3.76 14.19 -10.49
C GLN A 185 3.91 13.59 -11.89
N GLY A 186 2.80 13.24 -12.55
CA GLY A 186 2.81 12.75 -13.92
C GLY A 186 3.37 13.78 -14.91
N ALA A 187 2.96 15.05 -14.76
CA ALA A 187 3.49 16.15 -15.57
C ALA A 187 4.98 16.40 -15.31
N GLN A 188 5.42 16.33 -14.05
CA GLN A 188 6.83 16.50 -13.69
C GLN A 188 7.71 15.39 -14.30
N VAL A 189 7.27 14.13 -14.22
CA VAL A 189 7.97 13.01 -14.86
C VAL A 189 8.02 13.20 -16.37
N LEU A 190 6.91 13.60 -17.00
CA LEU A 190 6.86 13.85 -18.43
C LEU A 190 7.84 14.97 -18.84
N LEU A 191 7.83 16.10 -18.12
CA LEU A 191 8.75 17.20 -18.38
C LEU A 191 10.20 16.77 -18.24
N PHE A 192 10.55 16.02 -17.18
CA PHE A 192 11.89 15.48 -17.00
C PHE A 192 12.34 14.66 -18.22
N LEU A 193 11.49 13.74 -18.68
CA LEU A 193 11.79 12.89 -19.85
C LEU A 193 11.93 13.68 -21.16
N LEU A 194 11.20 14.79 -21.31
CA LEU A 194 11.29 15.62 -22.52
C LEU A 194 12.50 16.56 -22.51
N THR A 195 13.10 16.80 -21.34
CA THR A 195 14.24 17.72 -21.19
C THR A 195 15.60 17.04 -21.10
N MET A 196 15.64 15.72 -20.88
CA MET A 196 16.85 14.89 -20.85
C MET A 196 17.17 14.32 -22.24
#